data_AF-A0A162FGX1-F1
#
_entry.id   AF-A0A162FGX1-F1
#
_cell.length_a   1.000
_cell.length_b   1.000
_cell.length_c   1.000
_cell.angle_alpha   90.00
_cell.angle_beta   90.00
_cell.angle_gamma   90.00
#
_symmetry.space_group_name_H-M   'P 1'
#
loop_
_entity.id
_entity.type
_entity.pdbx_description
1 polymer ?
#
loop_
_entity_poly.entity_id
_entity_poly.type
_entity_poly.pdbx_seq_one_letter_code
_entity_poly.pdbx_strand_id
1 'polypeptide(L)'
;MEVGEIIKKVEYLADSDHIETMKRLGINCKNTYGLRVPVIKEIAKECGKDHELALNLWKINTRETKILASLVDNSKEVSSKQMDEWTDEFDD
;
A
#
# COMPACT_ATOMS: atom_id res chain seq x y z
N MET A 1 1.10 -12.77 -8.10
CA MET A 1 1.76 -11.62 -8.75
C MET A 1 2.98 -11.30 -7.93
N GLU A 2 4.10 -11.00 -8.57
CA GLU A 2 5.32 -10.64 -7.87
C GLU A 2 5.33 -9.15 -7.49
N VAL A 3 6.07 -8.79 -6.45
CA VAL A 3 6.22 -7.40 -5.98
C VAL A 3 6.59 -6.45 -7.12
N GLY A 4 7.53 -6.86 -7.97
CA GLY A 4 7.98 -6.04 -9.10
C GLY A 4 6.90 -5.76 -10.14
N GLU A 5 5.96 -6.69 -10.35
CA GLU A 5 4.82 -6.48 -11.25
C GLU A 5 3.81 -5.51 -10.66
N ILE A 6 3.56 -5.62 -9.35
CA ILE A 6 2.67 -4.73 -8.60
C ILE A 6 3.22 -3.31 -8.64
N ILE A 7 4.51 -3.10 -8.40
CA ILE A 7 5.11 -1.77 -8.43
C ILE A 7 5.02 -1.14 -9.83
N LYS A 8 5.33 -1.89 -10.89
CA LYS A 8 5.14 -1.39 -12.26
C LYS A 8 3.69 -0.97 -12.52
N LYS A 9 2.72 -1.74 -12.02
CA LYS A 9 1.30 -1.41 -12.16
C LYS A 9 0.91 -0.17 -11.35
N VAL A 10 1.42 -0.04 -10.12
CA VAL A 10 1.21 1.16 -9.28
C VAL A 10 1.80 2.40 -9.95
N GLU A 11 3.03 2.33 -10.45
CA GLU A 11 3.69 3.42 -11.18
C GLU A 11 2.94 3.82 -12.45
N TYR A 12 2.46 2.83 -13.21
CA TYR A 12 1.68 3.07 -14.42
C TYR A 12 0.33 3.77 -14.14
N LEU A 13 -0.27 3.51 -12.97
CA LEU A 13 -1.55 4.06 -12.55
C LEU A 13 -1.40 5.31 -11.65
N ALA A 14 -0.18 5.84 -11.51
CA ALA A 14 0.09 7.01 -10.69
C ALA A 14 -0.65 8.24 -11.22
N ASP A 15 -1.16 9.08 -10.31
CA ASP A 15 -2.00 10.25 -10.62
C ASP A 15 -1.48 11.46 -9.82
N SER A 16 -0.72 12.33 -10.49
CA SER A 16 -0.15 13.54 -9.89
C SER A 16 -1.21 14.57 -9.48
N ASP A 17 -2.33 14.64 -10.18
CA ASP A 17 -3.41 15.60 -9.89
C ASP A 17 -4.12 15.19 -8.59
N HIS A 18 -4.25 13.89 -8.37
CA HIS A 18 -4.73 13.37 -7.09
C HIS A 18 -3.76 13.66 -5.94
N ILE A 19 -2.45 13.64 -6.18
CA ILE A 19 -1.44 14.10 -5.17
C ILE A 19 -1.67 15.56 -4.81
N GLU A 20 -1.90 16.44 -5.79
CA GLU A 20 -2.22 17.85 -5.50
C GLU A 20 -3.48 18.01 -4.68
N THR A 21 -4.52 17.23 -5.00
CA THR A 21 -5.76 17.22 -4.24
C THR A 21 -5.52 16.78 -2.79
N MET A 22 -4.76 15.71 -2.58
CA MET A 22 -4.39 15.25 -1.23
C MET A 22 -3.62 16.31 -0.44
N LYS A 23 -2.65 16.99 -1.06
CA LYS A 23 -1.92 18.10 -0.45
C LYS A 23 -2.85 19.24 -0.02
N ARG A 24 -3.82 19.62 -0.87
CA ARG A 24 -4.83 20.65 -0.53
C ARG A 24 -5.71 20.26 0.64
N LEU A 25 -5.91 18.96 0.85
CA LEU A 25 -6.64 18.41 2.00
C LEU A 25 -5.77 18.23 3.26
N GLY A 26 -4.51 18.66 3.22
CA GLY A 26 -3.58 18.55 4.35
C GLY A 26 -2.97 17.17 4.55
N ILE A 27 -3.08 16.27 3.56
CA ILE A 27 -2.52 14.92 3.64
C ILE A 27 -1.03 14.96 3.29
N ASN A 28 -0.20 14.38 4.15
CA ASN A 28 1.24 14.23 3.89
C ASN A 28 1.48 13.29 2.69
N CYS A 29 2.08 13.82 1.64
CA CYS A 29 2.31 13.11 0.37
C CYS A 29 3.79 12.79 0.11
N LYS A 30 4.61 12.62 1.15
CA LYS A 30 6.06 12.43 1.00
C LYS A 30 6.42 11.17 0.19
N ASN A 31 5.67 10.07 0.37
CA ASN A 31 5.89 8.78 -0.30
C ASN A 31 4.58 8.21 -0.85
N THR A 32 4.00 8.86 -1.86
CA THR A 32 2.75 8.40 -2.49
C THR A 32 2.81 8.47 -4.01
N TYR A 33 2.21 7.47 -4.66
CA TYR A 33 1.98 7.42 -6.10
C TYR A 33 0.66 8.09 -6.51
N GLY A 34 -0.14 8.55 -5.56
CA GLY A 34 -1.40 9.24 -5.88
C GLY A 34 -2.52 8.31 -6.31
N LEU A 35 -2.49 7.01 -6.01
CA LEU A 35 -3.61 6.15 -6.38
C LEU A 35 -4.82 6.42 -5.48
N ARG A 36 -6.00 6.35 -6.10
CA ARG A 36 -7.27 6.35 -5.37
C ARG A 36 -7.49 4.97 -4.76
N VAL A 37 -8.08 4.94 -3.56
CA VAL A 37 -8.35 3.68 -2.83
C VAL A 37 -9.09 2.62 -3.65
N PRO A 38 -10.08 2.94 -4.52
CA PRO A 38 -10.69 1.93 -5.38
C PRO A 38 -9.70 1.22 -6.30
N VAL A 39 -8.74 1.94 -6.88
CA VAL A 39 -7.70 1.35 -7.75
C VAL A 39 -6.82 0.39 -6.95
N ILE A 40 -6.43 0.80 -5.74
CA ILE A 40 -5.64 -0.03 -4.82
C ILE A 40 -6.40 -1.33 -4.48
N LYS A 41 -7.71 -1.25 -4.24
CA LYS A 41 -8.55 -2.42 -3.96
C LYS A 41 -8.65 -3.38 -5.14
N GLU A 42 -8.71 -2.88 -6.38
CA GLU A 42 -8.71 -3.75 -7.57
C GLU A 42 -7.38 -4.48 -7.72
N ILE A 43 -6.24 -3.80 -7.52
CA ILE A 43 -4.92 -4.47 -7.52
C ILE A 43 -4.85 -5.55 -6.43
N ALA A 44 -5.34 -5.26 -5.23
CA ALA A 44 -5.36 -6.24 -4.14
C ALA A 44 -6.22 -7.48 -4.46
N LYS A 45 -7.36 -7.30 -5.14
CA LYS A 45 -8.19 -8.43 -5.59
C LYS A 45 -7.46 -9.33 -6.57
N GLU A 46 -6.69 -8.76 -7.49
CA GLU A 46 -5.87 -9.53 -8.45
C GLU A 46 -4.72 -10.28 -7.76
N CYS A 47 -4.15 -9.70 -6.70
CA CYS A 47 -3.08 -10.35 -5.91
C CYS A 47 -3.61 -11.52 -5.07
N GLY A 48 -4.83 -11.41 -4.55
CA GLY A 48 -5.40 -12.38 -3.62
C GLY A 48 -4.89 -12.20 -2.19
N LYS A 49 -4.82 -13.30 -1.43
CA LYS A 49 -4.32 -13.32 -0.05
C LYS A 49 -2.97 -14.02 0.03
N ASP A 50 -1.95 -13.28 0.47
CA ASP A 50 -0.58 -13.76 0.54
C ASP A 50 0.22 -12.97 1.60
N HIS A 51 0.61 -13.67 2.67
CA HIS A 51 1.30 -13.06 3.81
C HIS A 51 2.72 -12.60 3.46
N GLU A 52 3.49 -13.40 2.71
CA GLU A 52 4.85 -13.05 2.32
C GLU A 52 4.87 -11.84 1.38
N LEU A 53 3.92 -11.83 0.43
CA LEU A 53 3.73 -10.68 -0.46
C LEU A 53 3.38 -9.41 0.33
N ALA A 54 2.48 -9.51 1.31
CA ALA A 54 2.10 -8.37 2.16
C ALA A 54 3.30 -7.81 2.91
N LEU A 55 4.11 -8.66 3.54
CA LEU A 55 5.34 -8.23 4.24
C LEU A 55 6.34 -7.56 3.29
N ASN A 56 6.48 -8.07 2.07
CA ASN A 56 7.39 -7.47 1.10
C ASN A 56 6.87 -6.13 0.54
N LEU A 57 5.56 -5.98 0.36
CA LEU A 57 4.93 -4.71 -0.04
C LEU A 57 5.06 -3.65 1.07
N TRP A 58 4.92 -4.06 2.34
CA TRP A 58 5.04 -3.16 3.49
C TRP A 58 6.41 -2.47 3.53
N LYS A 59 7.49 -3.24 3.33
CA LYS A 59 8.89 -2.76 3.34
C LYS A 59 9.21 -1.67 2.31
N ILE A 60 8.39 -1.53 1.26
CA ILE A 60 8.59 -0.49 0.22
C ILE A 60 8.26 0.91 0.75
N ASN A 61 7.49 0.99 1.85
CA ASN A 61 7.23 2.21 2.60
C ASN A 61 6.66 3.37 1.76
N THR A 62 5.67 3.05 0.93
CA THR A 62 4.79 4.05 0.29
C THR A 62 3.36 3.88 0.79
N ARG A 63 2.56 4.94 0.71
CA ARG A 63 1.15 4.91 1.10
C ARG A 63 0.40 3.77 0.42
N GLU A 64 0.54 3.67 -0.90
CA GLU A 64 -0.17 2.67 -1.70
C GLU A 64 0.28 1.25 -1.36
N THR A 65 1.58 1.01 -1.18
CA THR A 65 2.09 -0.32 -0.88
C THR A 65 1.75 -0.77 0.54
N LYS A 66 1.72 0.15 1.52
CA LYS A 66 1.23 -0.13 2.88
C LYS A 66 -0.27 -0.47 2.89
N ILE A 67 -1.08 0.25 2.12
CA ILE A 67 -2.50 -0.09 1.94
C ILE A 67 -2.65 -1.46 1.24
N LEU A 68 -1.90 -1.71 0.16
CA LEU A 68 -1.92 -3.01 -0.53
C LEU A 68 -1.52 -4.15 0.41
N ALA A 69 -0.44 -4.00 1.17
CA ALA A 69 0.00 -4.97 2.15
C ALA A 69 -1.14 -5.33 3.10
N SER A 70 -1.80 -4.34 3.71
CA SER A 70 -2.93 -4.59 4.62
C SER A 70 -4.13 -5.31 3.96
N LEU A 71 -4.36 -5.08 2.66
CA LEU A 71 -5.44 -5.70 1.90
C LEU A 71 -5.10 -7.10 1.41
N VAL A 72 -3.83 -7.38 1.14
CA VAL A 72 -3.33 -8.66 0.62
C VAL A 72 -2.97 -9.62 1.76
N ASP A 73 -2.69 -9.11 2.96
CA ASP A 73 -2.30 -9.97 4.07
C ASP A 73 -3.37 -11.02 4.44
N ASN A 74 -2.88 -12.17 4.88
CA ASN A 74 -3.68 -13.29 5.36
C ASN A 74 -3.92 -13.15 6.87
N SER A 75 -5.15 -12.83 7.25
CA SER A 75 -5.52 -12.59 8.65
C SER A 75 -5.29 -13.77 9.61
N LYS A 76 -5.09 -14.99 9.09
CA LYS A 76 -4.75 -16.16 9.92
C LYS A 76 -3.27 -16.22 10.30
N GLU A 77 -2.42 -15.50 9.58
CA GLU A 77 -0.96 -15.48 9.77
C GLU A 77 -0.48 -14.19 10.45
N VAL A 78 -1.31 -13.13 10.41
CA VAL A 78 -1.03 -11.86 11.08
C VAL A 78 -0.91 -12.07 12.60
N SER A 79 0.23 -11.63 13.16
CA SER A 79 0.50 -11.68 14.60
C SER A 79 0.36 -10.31 15.25
N SER A 80 0.14 -10.28 16.58
CA SER A 80 0.14 -9.02 17.34
C SER A 80 1.46 -8.26 17.18
N LYS A 81 2.59 -8.96 17.22
CA LYS A 81 3.93 -8.37 17.04
C LYS A 81 4.07 -7.67 15.69
N GLN A 82 3.57 -8.27 14.62
CA GLN A 82 3.56 -7.64 13.30
C GLN A 82 2.69 -6.38 13.30
N MET A 83 1.51 -6.43 13.92
CA MET A 83 0.64 -5.26 14.01
C MET A 83 1.30 -4.13 14.79
N ASP A 84 1.97 -4.44 15.90
CA ASP A 84 2.73 -3.47 16.70
C ASP A 84 3.84 -2.83 15.85
N GLU A 85 4.65 -3.65 15.16
CA GLU A 85 5.71 -3.21 14.24
C GLU A 85 5.16 -2.32 13.11
N TRP A 86 4.00 -2.67 12.54
CA TRP A 86 3.36 -1.87 11.50
C TRP A 86 2.86 -0.53 12.04
N THR A 87 2.32 -0.49 13.25
CA THR A 87 1.84 0.74 13.85
C THR A 87 2.96 1.72 14.19
N ASP A 88 4.13 1.22 14.57
CA ASP A 88 5.30 2.04 14.90
C ASP A 88 5.88 2.79 13.69
N GLU A 89 5.56 2.37 12.46
CA GLU A 89 6.05 3.00 11.23
C GLU A 89 5.10 4.06 10.62
N PHE A 90 3.97 4.36 11.28
CA PHE A 90 3.12 5.47 10.84
C PHE A 90 3.68 6.79 11.38
N ASP A 91 4.25 7.59 10.49
CA ASP A 91 4.58 8.99 10.77
C ASP A 91 3.38 9.88 10.41
N ASP A 92 2.93 10.72 11.35
CA ASP A 92 1.96 11.82 11.12
C ASP A 92 2.65 13.05 10.46
#